data_AF-A0A6C0HZ13-F1
#
_entry.id   AF-A0A6C0HZ13-F1
#
_cell.length_a   1.000
_cell.length_b   1.000
_cell.length_c   1.000
_cell.angle_alpha   90.00
_cell.angle_beta   90.00
_cell.angle_gamma   90.00
#
_symmetry.space_group_name_H-M   'P 1'
#
loop_
_entity.id
_entity.type
_entity.pdbx_description
1 polymer ?
#
loop_
_entity_poly.entity_id
_entity_poly.type
_entity_poly.pdbx_seq_one_letter_code
_entity_poly.pdbx_strand_id
1 'polypeptide(L)'
;MLFNFYIYYINMPNTYNKKRRGSLYKKKNTQSKNNKKRTLKNVSTEKHSIKKNDKSHIVSIFLEMLNMIKLYHWKTRSYSQHKATDELYGKMQENVDRFVEVLLGKDESRIQMLEKRIDLLDMQSKDEFKKKLLKYRKFLTDMNIYFDDSQDSDLLNIRDELLADLNQFLYLFSFNKI
;
A
#
# COMPACT_ATOMS: atom_id res chain seq x y z
N MET A 1 -20.96 -20.03 11.62
CA MET A 1 -19.89 -20.27 12.62
C MET A 1 -19.22 -18.92 12.85
N LEU A 2 -19.45 -18.36 14.04
CA LEU A 2 -18.97 -17.04 14.48
C LEU A 2 -17.52 -17.14 14.97
N PHE A 3 -16.92 -15.96 15.25
CA PHE A 3 -15.65 -15.63 15.94
C PHE A 3 -14.57 -15.06 14.99
N ASN A 4 -13.86 -13.97 15.30
CA ASN A 4 -13.84 -13.09 16.47
C ASN A 4 -13.11 -11.78 16.07
N PHE A 5 -13.77 -10.62 16.18
CA PHE A 5 -13.11 -9.31 16.11
C PHE A 5 -12.64 -8.96 17.53
N TYR A 6 -11.33 -9.00 17.77
CA TYR A 6 -10.78 -8.46 19.01
C TYR A 6 -10.45 -6.97 18.80
N ILE A 7 -11.39 -6.12 19.22
CA ILE A 7 -11.15 -4.70 19.46
C ILE A 7 -10.65 -4.59 20.90
N TYR A 8 -9.45 -4.07 21.11
CA TYR A 8 -9.08 -3.52 22.41
C TYR A 8 -8.05 -2.40 22.28
N TYR A 9 -8.24 -1.39 23.15
CA TYR A 9 -7.42 -0.22 23.48
C TYR A 9 -7.71 1.10 22.73
N ILE A 10 -7.93 2.24 23.39
CA ILE A 10 -8.23 2.59 24.79
C ILE A 10 -8.73 4.06 24.80
N ASN A 11 -9.52 4.41 25.81
CA ASN A 11 -9.96 5.76 26.17
C ASN A 11 -8.84 6.82 26.24
N MET A 12 -9.05 7.97 25.61
CA MET A 12 -8.39 9.24 25.97
C MET A 12 -9.43 10.38 25.97
N PRO A 13 -9.64 11.09 27.10
CA PRO A 13 -10.53 12.25 27.13
C PRO A 13 -9.91 13.42 26.37
N ASN A 14 -10.63 13.94 25.39
CA ASN A 14 -10.24 15.12 24.62
C ASN A 14 -10.67 16.39 25.38
N THR A 15 -9.77 17.02 26.12
CA THR A 15 -9.97 18.37 26.64
C THR A 15 -8.98 19.33 26.01
N TYR A 16 -9.40 20.03 24.95
CA TYR A 16 -8.75 21.26 24.54
C TYR A 16 -9.80 22.32 24.21
N ASN A 17 -9.87 23.34 25.07
CA ASN A 17 -10.56 24.57 24.77
C ASN A 17 -9.75 25.78 25.25
N LYS A 18 -9.89 26.86 24.48
CA LYS A 18 -9.66 28.28 24.80
C LYS A 18 -8.38 28.97 24.29
N LYS A 19 -8.56 29.62 23.13
CA LYS A 19 -7.94 30.89 22.70
C LYS A 19 -7.97 31.97 23.79
N ARG A 20 -6.88 32.74 23.90
CA ARG A 20 -6.80 34.19 24.28
C ARG A 20 -5.38 34.69 23.94
N ARG A 21 -5.16 35.50 22.90
CA ARG A 21 -5.21 36.99 22.75
C ARG A 21 -4.10 37.78 23.47
N GLY A 22 -3.41 38.64 22.71
CA GLY A 22 -2.53 39.74 23.14
C GLY A 22 -1.06 39.53 22.73
N SER A 23 -0.27 40.50 22.26
CA SER A 23 -0.42 41.91 21.87
C SER A 23 0.93 42.28 21.23
N LEU A 24 0.92 43.24 20.29
CA LEU A 24 2.10 43.81 19.64
C LEU A 24 3.15 44.32 20.63
N TYR A 25 4.44 44.14 20.31
CA TYR A 25 5.49 45.11 20.68
C TYR A 25 6.60 45.18 19.62
N LYS A 26 7.12 46.41 19.43
CA LYS A 26 7.95 46.90 18.32
C LYS A 26 9.41 46.42 18.32
N LYS A 27 9.94 46.32 17.10
CA LYS A 27 11.33 46.36 16.60
C LYS A 27 12.39 46.98 17.54
N LYS A 28 13.56 46.34 17.59
CA LYS A 28 14.88 47.00 17.58
C LYS A 28 15.82 46.33 16.58
N ASN A 29 16.35 47.15 15.68
CA ASN A 29 17.49 46.83 14.82
C ASN A 29 18.76 46.77 15.67
N THR A 30 19.51 45.68 15.53
CA THR A 30 20.93 45.63 15.86
C THR A 30 21.63 44.87 14.75
N GLN A 31 22.33 45.62 13.89
CA GLN A 31 23.38 45.08 13.03
C GLN A 31 24.50 44.56 13.92
N SER A 32 24.75 43.24 13.88
CA SER A 32 25.94 42.65 14.46
C SER A 32 26.56 41.65 13.49
N LYS A 33 27.65 42.13 12.89
CA LYS A 33 28.88 41.44 12.48
C LYS A 33 28.80 39.97 12.06
N ASN A 34 29.13 39.78 10.78
CA ASN A 34 29.48 38.53 10.11
C ASN A 34 30.41 37.65 10.96
N ASN A 35 29.88 36.53 11.44
CA ASN A 35 30.66 35.34 11.74
C ASN A 35 30.13 34.23 10.83
N LYS A 36 30.84 33.96 9.72
CA LYS A 36 30.65 32.74 8.93
C LYS A 36 31.10 31.55 9.79
N LYS A 37 30.25 31.11 10.72
CA LYS A 37 30.30 29.74 11.22
C LYS A 37 29.97 28.87 10.01
N ARG A 38 30.97 28.12 9.54
CA ARG A 38 30.76 26.96 8.66
C ARG A 38 29.87 26.01 9.45
N THR A 39 28.56 26.16 9.30
CA THR A 39 27.62 25.10 9.65
C THR A 39 28.01 23.93 8.76
N LEU A 40 28.50 22.86 9.39
CA LEU A 40 28.41 21.54 8.80
C LEU A 40 26.95 21.42 8.34
N LYS A 41 26.73 21.42 7.01
CA LYS A 41 25.46 20.98 6.48
C LYS A 41 25.31 19.59 7.06
N ASN A 42 24.43 19.43 8.05
CA ASN A 42 23.84 18.14 8.32
C ASN A 42 23.33 17.71 6.94
N VAL A 43 24.03 16.76 6.33
CA VAL A 43 23.43 15.97 5.27
C VAL A 43 22.34 15.23 6.01
N SER A 44 21.17 15.88 6.13
CA SER A 44 19.94 15.15 6.30
C SER A 44 19.94 14.25 5.09
N THR A 45 20.31 12.99 5.29
CA THR A 45 19.87 11.92 4.40
C THR A 45 18.38 12.18 4.25
N GLU A 46 17.97 12.75 3.10
CA GLU A 46 16.56 12.94 2.80
C GLU A 46 15.96 11.56 2.96
N LYS A 47 15.16 11.37 4.01
CA LYS A 47 14.49 10.11 4.28
C LYS A 47 13.68 9.81 3.02
N HIS A 48 14.15 8.86 2.21
CA HIS A 48 13.48 8.50 0.96
C HIS A 48 12.08 8.05 1.36
N SER A 49 11.11 8.93 1.10
CA SER A 49 9.74 8.74 1.53
C SER A 49 8.86 8.83 0.30
N ILE A 50 8.14 7.76 0.06
CA ILE A 50 7.26 7.62 -1.09
C ILE A 50 6.18 8.69 -1.00
N LYS A 51 5.90 9.33 -2.13
CA LYS A 51 4.91 10.40 -2.18
C LYS A 51 3.55 9.84 -1.77
N LYS A 52 2.78 10.64 -1.03
CA LYS A 52 1.42 10.31 -0.61
C LYS A 52 0.55 9.77 -1.76
N ASN A 53 0.66 10.37 -2.94
CA ASN A 53 -0.12 9.98 -4.11
C ASN A 53 0.23 8.57 -4.59
N ASP A 54 1.51 8.22 -4.57
CA ASP A 54 1.99 6.90 -4.98
C ASP A 54 1.52 5.83 -3.98
N LYS A 55 1.58 6.12 -2.67
CA LYS A 55 1.03 5.22 -1.63
C LYS A 55 -0.47 4.96 -1.85
N SER A 56 -1.24 6.04 -2.07
CA SER A 56 -2.67 5.90 -2.34
C SER A 56 -2.93 5.08 -3.60
N HIS A 57 -2.13 5.26 -4.65
CA HIS A 57 -2.27 4.54 -5.89
C HIS A 57 -1.98 3.04 -5.73
N ILE A 58 -0.88 2.70 -5.04
CA ILE A 58 -0.50 1.31 -4.75
C ILE A 58 -1.59 0.61 -3.94
N VAL A 59 -2.07 1.24 -2.86
CA VAL A 59 -3.14 0.69 -2.03
C VAL A 59 -4.43 0.51 -2.83
N SER A 60 -4.80 1.46 -3.69
CA SER A 60 -5.97 1.31 -4.57
C SER A 60 -5.86 0.10 -5.49
N ILE A 61 -4.69 -0.12 -6.12
CA ILE A 61 -4.48 -1.26 -7.02
C ILE A 61 -4.55 -2.58 -6.25
N PHE A 62 -3.97 -2.65 -5.06
CA PHE A 62 -4.05 -3.85 -4.23
C PHE A 62 -5.48 -4.19 -3.81
N LEU A 63 -6.25 -3.20 -3.37
CA LEU A 63 -7.65 -3.41 -3.02
C LEU A 63 -8.48 -3.82 -4.24
N GLU A 64 -8.25 -3.20 -5.41
CA GLU A 64 -8.90 -3.60 -6.67
C GLU A 64 -8.57 -5.07 -7.02
N MET A 65 -7.30 -5.46 -6.91
CA MET A 65 -6.83 -6.82 -7.19
C MET A 65 -7.48 -7.85 -6.26
N LEU A 66 -7.46 -7.61 -4.95
CA LEU A 66 -8.07 -8.52 -3.96
C LEU A 66 -9.56 -8.68 -4.20
N ASN A 67 -10.27 -7.57 -4.41
CA ASN A 67 -11.71 -7.59 -4.67
C ASN A 67 -12.04 -8.31 -5.98
N MET A 68 -11.28 -8.08 -7.05
CA MET A 68 -11.47 -8.76 -8.33
C MET A 68 -11.23 -10.27 -8.20
N ILE A 69 -10.18 -10.70 -7.50
CA ILE A 69 -9.90 -12.13 -7.29
C ILE A 69 -11.06 -12.79 -6.52
N LYS A 70 -11.53 -12.16 -5.44
CA LYS A 70 -12.62 -12.74 -4.63
C LYS A 70 -13.94 -12.79 -5.38
N LEU A 71 -14.26 -11.73 -6.13
CA LEU A 71 -15.47 -11.70 -6.96
C LEU A 71 -15.43 -12.78 -8.03
N TYR A 72 -14.29 -12.95 -8.71
CA TYR A 72 -14.14 -14.02 -9.70
C TYR A 72 -14.27 -15.41 -9.07
N HIS A 73 -13.64 -15.63 -7.91
CA HIS A 73 -13.74 -16.86 -7.13
C HIS A 73 -15.20 -17.27 -6.86
N TRP A 74 -16.05 -16.34 -6.41
CA TRP A 74 -17.47 -16.59 -6.17
C TRP A 74 -18.25 -16.95 -7.43
N LYS A 75 -17.81 -16.49 -8.61
CA LYS A 75 -18.46 -16.75 -9.90
C LYS A 75 -18.01 -18.05 -10.55
N THR A 76 -16.91 -18.65 -10.10
CA THR A 76 -16.41 -19.90 -10.69
C THR A 76 -17.44 -21.03 -10.56
N ARG A 77 -17.58 -21.83 -11.62
CA ARG A 77 -18.45 -23.02 -11.62
C ARG A 77 -17.68 -24.34 -11.51
N SER A 78 -16.35 -24.28 -11.63
CA SER A 78 -15.47 -25.44 -11.48
C SER A 78 -14.89 -25.47 -10.08
N TYR A 79 -15.03 -26.59 -9.38
CA TYR A 79 -14.44 -26.77 -8.04
C TYR A 79 -12.93 -26.53 -8.01
N SER A 80 -12.19 -26.97 -9.05
CA SER A 80 -10.74 -26.74 -9.11
C SER A 80 -10.39 -25.26 -9.27
N GLN A 81 -11.18 -24.52 -10.06
CA GLN A 81 -11.00 -23.07 -10.22
C GLN A 81 -11.38 -22.33 -8.93
N HIS A 82 -12.49 -22.72 -8.30
CA HIS A 82 -12.94 -22.15 -7.04
C HIS A 82 -11.86 -22.28 -5.97
N LYS A 83 -11.32 -23.48 -5.78
CA LYS A 83 -10.24 -23.75 -4.82
C LYS A 83 -8.96 -22.99 -5.15
N ALA A 84 -8.52 -23.02 -6.41
CA ALA A 84 -7.28 -22.35 -6.81
C ALA A 84 -7.36 -20.82 -6.68
N THR A 85 -8.51 -20.22 -6.98
CA THR A 85 -8.72 -18.77 -6.85
C THR A 85 -8.88 -18.35 -5.39
N ASP A 86 -9.42 -19.21 -4.52
CA ASP A 86 -9.47 -18.96 -3.08
C ASP A 86 -8.08 -19.00 -2.44
N GLU A 87 -7.26 -19.99 -2.82
CA GLU A 87 -5.87 -20.10 -2.36
C GLU A 87 -5.05 -18.87 -2.79
N LEU A 88 -5.20 -18.45 -4.05
CA LEU A 88 -4.59 -17.22 -4.55
C LEU A 88 -5.01 -16.01 -3.70
N TYR A 89 -6.31 -15.87 -3.42
CA TYR A 89 -6.83 -14.78 -2.62
C TYR A 89 -6.20 -14.74 -1.22
N GLY A 90 -6.10 -15.88 -0.54
CA GLY A 90 -5.51 -15.97 0.79
C GLY A 90 -4.06 -15.50 0.82
N LYS A 91 -3.23 -16.04 -0.07
CA LYS A 91 -1.81 -15.65 -0.21
C LYS A 91 -1.64 -14.17 -0.55
N MET A 92 -2.44 -13.68 -1.51
CA MET A 92 -2.41 -12.26 -1.90
C MET A 92 -2.84 -11.35 -0.75
N GLN A 93 -3.88 -11.71 -0.01
CA GLN A 93 -4.38 -10.90 1.10
C GLN A 93 -3.31 -10.75 2.20
N GLU A 94 -2.68 -11.86 2.58
CA GLU A 94 -1.62 -11.87 3.59
C GLU A 94 -0.43 -11.00 3.15
N ASN A 95 0.05 -11.19 1.92
CA ASN A 95 1.19 -10.44 1.41
C ASN A 95 0.87 -8.95 1.16
N VAL A 96 -0.34 -8.62 0.71
CA VAL A 96 -0.78 -7.22 0.55
C VAL A 96 -0.85 -6.52 1.91
N ASP A 97 -1.41 -7.15 2.92
CA ASP A 97 -1.52 -6.59 4.27
C ASP A 97 -0.12 -6.30 4.83
N ARG A 98 0.75 -7.31 4.80
CA ARG A 98 2.16 -7.17 5.20
C ARG A 98 2.87 -6.06 4.44
N PHE A 99 2.67 -5.97 3.12
CA PHE A 99 3.27 -4.91 2.30
C PHE A 99 2.83 -3.52 2.78
N VAL A 100 1.52 -3.33 2.97
CA VAL A 100 0.97 -2.02 3.37
C VAL A 100 1.42 -1.64 4.77
N GLU A 101 1.46 -2.58 5.71
CA GLU A 101 1.95 -2.34 7.06
C GLU A 101 3.42 -1.92 7.07
N VAL A 102 4.28 -2.60 6.30
CA VAL A 102 5.70 -2.21 6.16
C VAL A 102 5.81 -0.85 5.49
N LEU A 103 5.06 -0.59 4.42
CA LEU A 103 5.07 0.68 3.68
C LEU A 103 4.74 1.88 4.58
N LEU A 104 3.81 1.71 5.51
CA LEU A 104 3.41 2.74 6.47
C LEU A 104 4.35 2.80 7.67
N GLY A 105 4.94 1.67 8.07
CA GLY A 105 5.90 1.58 9.17
C GLY A 105 7.20 2.34 8.90
N LYS A 106 7.69 2.37 7.65
CA LYS A 106 8.98 3.02 7.30
C LYS A 106 9.02 4.53 7.59
N ASP A 107 7.90 5.22 7.42
CA ASP A 107 7.80 6.65 7.69
C ASP A 107 6.72 7.04 8.71
N GLU A 108 6.20 6.05 9.44
CA GLU A 108 5.14 6.19 10.45
C GLU A 108 3.92 6.99 9.94
N SER A 109 3.68 6.94 8.63
CA SER A 109 2.63 7.71 7.99
C SER A 109 1.29 6.99 8.01
N ARG A 110 0.22 7.74 7.71
CA ARG A 110 -1.14 7.21 7.53
C ARG A 110 -1.52 7.28 6.06
N ILE A 111 -2.26 6.27 5.60
CA ILE A 111 -2.83 6.31 4.25
C ILE A 111 -3.84 7.45 4.18
N GLN A 112 -3.65 8.31 3.19
CA GLN A 112 -4.61 9.34 2.82
C GLN A 112 -5.05 9.07 1.39
N MET A 113 -6.17 8.34 1.26
CA MET A 113 -6.74 7.98 -0.04
C MET A 113 -7.12 9.24 -0.82
N LEU A 114 -6.63 9.35 -2.05
CA LEU A 114 -6.99 10.42 -2.98
C LEU A 114 -8.42 10.23 -3.52
N GLU A 115 -8.73 9.00 -3.92
CA GLU A 115 -10.05 8.54 -4.35
C GLU A 115 -10.66 7.72 -3.21
N LYS A 116 -11.90 8.02 -2.81
CA LYS A 116 -12.61 7.29 -1.75
C LYS A 116 -13.52 6.19 -2.27
N ARG A 117 -13.41 5.86 -3.56
CA ARG A 117 -14.22 4.88 -4.28
C ARG A 117 -13.29 3.87 -4.94
N ILE A 118 -13.73 2.62 -4.99
CA ILE A 118 -13.07 1.55 -5.71
C ILE A 118 -14.13 0.90 -6.58
N ASP A 119 -13.87 0.84 -7.87
CA ASP A 119 -14.76 0.17 -8.81
C ASP A 119 -14.52 -1.34 -8.76
N LEU A 120 -15.60 -2.10 -8.65
CA LEU A 120 -15.54 -3.56 -8.68
C LEU A 120 -15.46 -4.03 -10.13
N LEU A 121 -14.43 -4.82 -10.44
CA LEU A 121 -14.23 -5.38 -11.77
C LEU A 121 -14.92 -6.74 -11.88
N ASP A 122 -16.10 -6.73 -12.49
CA ASP A 122 -16.88 -7.95 -12.72
C ASP A 122 -16.48 -8.66 -14.02
N MET A 123 -15.48 -9.55 -13.94
CA MET A 123 -14.98 -10.32 -15.09
C MET A 123 -15.95 -11.46 -15.43
N GLN A 124 -16.31 -11.61 -16.70
CA GLN A 124 -17.26 -12.64 -17.15
C GLN A 124 -16.57 -13.90 -17.68
N SER A 125 -15.32 -13.77 -18.15
CA SER A 125 -14.59 -14.87 -18.79
C SER A 125 -13.26 -15.19 -18.13
N LYS A 126 -12.78 -16.43 -18.33
CA LYS A 126 -11.44 -16.89 -17.95
C LYS A 126 -10.35 -16.00 -18.55
N ASP A 127 -10.54 -15.57 -19.79
CA ASP A 127 -9.56 -14.77 -20.53
C ASP A 127 -9.51 -13.32 -20.05
N GLU A 128 -10.65 -12.69 -19.75
CA GLU A 128 -10.68 -11.36 -19.14
C GLU A 128 -9.97 -11.34 -17.79
N PHE A 129 -10.29 -12.33 -16.94
CA PHE A 129 -9.64 -12.49 -15.64
C PHE A 129 -8.12 -12.67 -15.80
N LYS A 130 -7.68 -13.57 -16.69
CA LYS A 130 -6.26 -13.78 -16.99
C LYS A 130 -5.58 -12.50 -17.49
N LYS A 131 -6.22 -11.76 -18.41
CA LYS A 131 -5.69 -10.48 -18.93
C LYS A 131 -5.52 -9.45 -17.81
N LYS A 132 -6.46 -9.38 -16.86
CA LYS A 132 -6.36 -8.44 -15.73
C LYS A 132 -5.26 -8.86 -14.74
N LEU A 133 -5.12 -10.15 -14.43
CA LEU A 133 -3.99 -10.66 -13.64
C LEU A 133 -2.63 -10.32 -14.28
N LEU A 134 -2.50 -10.44 -15.61
CA LEU A 134 -1.27 -10.05 -16.32
C LEU A 134 -0.96 -8.54 -16.20
N LYS A 135 -1.99 -7.69 -16.08
CA LYS A 135 -1.79 -6.26 -15.80
C LYS A 135 -1.27 -6.03 -14.38
N TYR A 136 -1.80 -6.74 -13.37
CA TYR A 136 -1.28 -6.66 -12.00
C TYR A 136 0.15 -7.19 -11.90
N ARG A 137 0.46 -8.28 -12.63
CA ARG A 137 1.84 -8.77 -12.74
C ARG A 137 2.78 -7.69 -13.26
N LYS A 138 2.40 -7.03 -14.35
CA LYS A 138 3.18 -5.92 -14.92
C LYS A 138 3.35 -4.79 -13.91
N PHE A 139 2.28 -4.40 -13.22
CA PHE A 139 2.33 -3.38 -12.18
C PHE A 139 3.33 -3.73 -11.06
N LEU A 140 3.32 -4.97 -10.57
CA LEU A 140 4.28 -5.44 -9.56
C LEU A 140 5.73 -5.36 -10.08
N THR A 141 5.99 -5.80 -11.32
CA THR A 141 7.32 -5.70 -11.93
C THR A 141 7.79 -4.25 -12.10
N ASP A 142 6.87 -3.35 -12.45
CA ASP A 142 7.18 -1.94 -12.67
C ASP A 142 7.30 -1.16 -11.33
N MET A 143 7.11 -1.78 -10.16
CA MET A 143 7.13 -1.09 -8.87
C MET A 143 8.47 -0.45 -8.50
N ASN A 144 9.59 -0.88 -9.10
CA ASN A 144 10.91 -0.29 -8.84
C ASN A 144 10.98 1.21 -9.17
N ILE A 145 9.99 1.75 -9.90
CA ILE A 145 9.87 3.20 -10.10
C ILE A 145 9.52 3.97 -8.81
N TYR A 146 8.98 3.29 -7.80
CA TYR A 146 8.54 3.88 -6.52
C TYR A 146 9.51 3.64 -5.37
N PHE A 147 10.40 2.66 -5.49
CA PHE A 147 11.21 2.12 -4.40
C PHE A 147 12.68 2.11 -4.77
N ASP A 148 13.54 2.38 -3.78
CA ASP A 148 14.99 2.27 -3.95
C ASP A 148 15.47 0.88 -3.54
N ASP A 149 16.21 0.19 -4.41
CA ASP A 149 16.68 -1.19 -4.18
C ASP A 149 17.51 -1.35 -2.89
N SER A 150 18.21 -0.29 -2.46
CA SER A 150 19.05 -0.33 -1.25
C SER A 150 18.28 -0.02 0.03
N GLN A 151 17.26 0.83 -0.04
CA GLN A 151 16.51 1.31 1.14
C GLN A 151 15.21 0.53 1.38
N ASP A 152 14.61 -0.02 0.31
CA ASP A 152 13.28 -0.61 0.31
C ASP A 152 13.31 -2.12 -0.03
N SER A 153 14.45 -2.77 0.20
CA SER A 153 14.63 -4.21 -0.04
C SER A 153 13.59 -5.09 0.68
N ASP A 154 13.09 -4.66 1.83
CA ASP A 154 11.99 -5.30 2.57
C ASP A 154 10.67 -5.30 1.77
N LEU A 155 10.27 -4.15 1.23
CA LEU A 155 9.08 -4.00 0.38
C LEU A 155 9.24 -4.73 -0.94
N LEU A 156 10.43 -4.64 -1.55
CA LEU A 156 10.74 -5.34 -2.79
C LEU A 156 10.69 -6.86 -2.61
N ASN A 157 11.13 -7.39 -1.47
CA ASN A 157 10.99 -8.82 -1.16
C ASN A 157 9.50 -9.23 -1.09
N ILE A 158 8.66 -8.47 -0.38
CA ILE A 158 7.22 -8.78 -0.30
C ILE A 158 6.55 -8.67 -1.68
N ARG A 159 6.93 -7.68 -2.50
CA ARG A 159 6.51 -7.58 -3.90
C ARG A 159 6.92 -8.81 -4.71
N ASP A 160 8.10 -9.37 -4.50
CA ASP A 160 8.53 -10.59 -5.19
C ASP A 160 7.73 -11.82 -4.75
N GLU A 161 7.35 -11.91 -3.48
CA GLU A 161 6.44 -12.98 -3.02
C GLU A 161 5.06 -12.85 -3.69
N LEU A 162 4.48 -11.64 -3.75
CA LEU A 162 3.25 -11.38 -4.54
C LEU A 162 3.43 -11.80 -6.01
N LEU A 163 4.58 -11.46 -6.61
CA LEU A 163 4.86 -11.80 -8.00
C LEU A 163 4.99 -13.32 -8.21
N ALA A 164 5.63 -14.01 -7.26
CA ALA A 164 5.79 -15.45 -7.27
C ALA A 164 4.44 -16.18 -7.16
N ASP A 165 3.58 -15.77 -6.22
CA ASP A 165 2.23 -16.32 -6.04
C ASP A 165 1.39 -16.13 -7.31
N LEU A 166 1.45 -14.93 -7.91
CA LEU A 166 0.71 -14.62 -9.13
C LEU A 166 1.20 -15.43 -10.32
N ASN A 167 2.52 -15.59 -10.47
CA ASN A 167 3.12 -16.38 -11.54
C ASN A 167 2.80 -17.87 -11.39
N GLN A 168 2.90 -18.41 -10.17
CA GLN A 168 2.52 -19.80 -9.88
C GLN A 168 1.05 -20.03 -10.24
N PHE A 169 0.15 -19.15 -9.80
CA PHE A 169 -1.26 -19.24 -10.15
C PHE A 169 -1.49 -19.16 -11.66
N LEU A 170 -0.88 -18.20 -12.36
CA LEU A 170 -1.03 -18.05 -13.81
C LEU A 170 -0.58 -19.31 -14.58
N TYR A 171 0.48 -19.96 -14.11
CA TYR A 171 0.93 -21.23 -14.67
C TYR A 171 -0.11 -22.34 -14.45
N LEU A 172 -0.57 -22.56 -13.22
CA LEU A 172 -1.59 -23.57 -12.92
C LEU A 172 -2.93 -23.29 -13.62
N PHE A 173 -3.31 -22.00 -13.71
CA PHE A 173 -4.51 -21.53 -14.38
C PHE A 173 -4.46 -21.72 -15.90
N SER A 174 -3.27 -21.85 -16.47
CA SER A 174 -3.07 -22.14 -17.90
C SER A 174 -3.44 -23.57 -18.29
N PHE A 175 -3.52 -24.49 -17.31
CA PHE A 175 -3.92 -25.86 -17.59
C PHE A 175 -5.37 -25.88 -18.10
N ASN A 176 -5.54 -26.37 -19.33
CA ASN A 176 -6.84 -26.72 -19.86
C ASN A 176 -7.16 -28.14 -19.40
N LYS A 177 -8.37 -28.36 -18.88
CA LYS A 177 -8.95 -29.70 -18.97
C LYS A 177 -9.20 -29.93 -20.47
N ILE A 178 -8.45 -30.88 -21.05
CA ILE A 178 -8.85 -31.57 -22.28
C ILE A 178 -10.19 -32.26 -21.99
#